data_AF-A0A232F9E3-F1
#
_entry.id   AF-A0A232F9E3-F1
#
_cell.length_a   1.000
_cell.length_b   1.000
_cell.length_c   1.000
_cell.angle_alpha   90.00
_cell.angle_beta   90.00
_cell.angle_gamma   90.00
#
_symmetry.space_group_name_H-M   'P 1'
#
loop_
_entity.id
_entity.type
_entity.pdbx_description
1 polymer ?
#
loop_
_entity_poly.entity_id
_entity_poly.type
_entity_poly.pdbx_seq_one_letter_code
_entity_poly.pdbx_strand_id
1 'polypeptide(L)'
;MSAFWTCLEGTYGIHIPIYVQNIMHIMGYDNPVSFQRITPAKLKEIEDFMRSINFSPPIDARSEDYFGIFFAHERENFSFTPGDKDLILGLVDRVKEYSHIFKKLLNY
;
A
#
# COMPACT_ATOMS: atom_id res chain seq x y z
N MET A 1 -0.76 -6.37 -11.89
CA MET A 1 -0.04 -5.36 -11.08
C MET A 1 -0.41 -3.99 -11.61
N SER A 2 -0.82 -3.04 -10.75
CA SER A 2 -1.29 -1.71 -11.17
C SER A 2 -0.13 -0.89 -11.77
N ALA A 3 -0.41 -0.12 -12.83
CA ALA A 3 0.56 0.81 -13.45
C ALA A 3 1.13 1.82 -12.44
N PHE A 4 0.39 2.14 -11.38
CA PHE A 4 0.84 2.99 -10.29
C PHE A 4 2.06 2.42 -9.56
N TRP A 5 2.00 1.14 -9.15
CA TRP A 5 3.08 0.48 -8.41
C TRP A 5 4.33 0.32 -9.26
N THR A 6 4.16 -0.14 -10.51
CA THR A 6 5.27 -0.27 -11.47
C THR A 6 5.97 1.08 -11.71
N CYS A 7 5.22 2.18 -11.76
CA CYS A 7 5.79 3.52 -11.88
C CYS A 7 6.62 3.90 -10.65
N LEU A 8 6.13 3.64 -9.44
CA LEU A 8 6.87 3.92 -8.21
C LEU A 8 8.15 3.09 -8.09
N GLU A 9 8.05 1.78 -8.31
CA GLU A 9 9.22 0.89 -8.28
C GLU A 9 10.28 1.32 -9.31
N GLY A 10 9.86 1.60 -10.55
CA GLY A 10 10.76 2.05 -11.61
C GLY A 10 11.38 3.43 -11.38
N THR A 11 10.61 4.38 -10.83
CA THR A 11 11.10 5.76 -10.58
C THR A 11 12.13 5.81 -9.46
N TYR A 12 11.94 5.01 -8.40
CA TYR A 12 12.80 5.06 -7.22
C TYR A 12 13.80 3.92 -7.12
N GLY A 13 13.76 2.94 -8.04
CA GLY A 13 14.64 1.77 -8.00
C GLY A 13 14.42 0.93 -6.74
N ILE A 14 13.18 0.85 -6.26
CA ILE A 14 12.80 0.10 -5.05
C ILE A 14 11.91 -1.08 -5.42
N HIS A 15 11.82 -2.05 -4.50
CA HIS A 15 10.81 -3.10 -4.58
C HIS A 15 9.76 -2.89 -3.50
N ILE A 16 8.49 -2.91 -3.89
CA ILE A 16 7.34 -2.77 -2.98
C ILE A 16 6.77 -4.17 -2.74
N PRO A 17 6.73 -4.67 -1.49
CA PRO A 17 6.21 -5.99 -1.19
C PRO A 17 4.80 -6.21 -1.74
N ILE A 18 4.54 -7.37 -2.33
CA ILE A 18 3.28 -7.66 -3.01
C ILE A 18 2.05 -7.53 -2.08
N TYR A 19 2.18 -7.91 -0.80
CA TYR A 19 1.08 -7.77 0.16
C TYR A 19 0.77 -6.31 0.49
N VAL A 20 1.76 -5.42 0.48
CA VAL A 20 1.51 -3.98 0.60
C VAL A 20 0.69 -3.51 -0.60
N GLN A 21 1.08 -3.89 -1.82
CA GLN A 21 0.33 -3.51 -3.03
C GLN A 21 -1.12 -4.02 -3.00
N ASN A 22 -1.31 -5.28 -2.59
CA ASN A 22 -2.62 -5.92 -2.54
C ASN A 22 -3.52 -5.35 -1.43
N ILE A 23 -2.99 -5.11 -0.23
CA ILE A 23 -3.76 -4.44 0.85
C ILE A 23 -4.17 -3.04 0.41
N MET A 24 -3.25 -2.27 -0.17
CA MET A 24 -3.58 -0.93 -0.65
C MET A 24 -4.64 -0.97 -1.76
N HIS A 25 -4.61 -1.97 -2.63
CA HIS A 25 -5.67 -2.18 -3.63
C HIS A 25 -7.03 -2.49 -2.99
N ILE A 26 -7.09 -3.42 -2.03
CA ILE A 26 -8.32 -3.74 -1.30
C ILE A 26 -8.91 -2.49 -0.63
N MET A 27 -8.05 -1.64 -0.09
CA MET A 27 -8.44 -0.42 0.61
C MET A 27 -8.71 0.78 -0.33
N GLY A 28 -8.55 0.63 -1.66
CA GLY A 28 -8.77 1.69 -2.64
C GLY A 28 -7.68 2.79 -2.63
N TYR A 29 -6.48 2.45 -2.17
CA TYR A 29 -5.29 3.31 -2.10
C TYR A 29 -4.27 3.04 -3.23
N ASP A 30 -4.62 2.27 -4.27
CA ASP A 30 -3.74 1.88 -5.37
C ASP A 30 -3.64 2.91 -6.52
N ASN A 31 -3.87 4.19 -6.22
CA ASN A 31 -3.78 5.28 -7.18
C ASN A 31 -3.19 6.55 -6.52
N PRO A 32 -2.58 7.47 -7.30
CA PRO A 32 -1.89 8.63 -6.75
C PRO A 32 -2.76 9.53 -5.86
N VAL A 33 -4.03 9.72 -6.22
CA VAL A 33 -4.93 10.67 -5.53
C VAL A 33 -5.32 10.15 -4.15
N SER A 34 -5.70 8.87 -4.06
CA SER A 34 -6.04 8.23 -2.79
C SER A 34 -4.78 8.01 -1.95
N PHE A 35 -3.69 7.54 -2.55
CA PHE A 35 -2.47 7.15 -1.83
C PHE A 35 -1.87 8.30 -1.01
N GLN A 36 -1.89 9.52 -1.54
CA GLN A 36 -1.40 10.73 -0.82
C GLN A 36 -2.13 11.00 0.50
N ARG A 37 -3.31 10.41 0.72
CA ARG A 37 -4.12 10.60 1.93
C ARG A 37 -3.77 9.63 3.05
N ILE A 38 -2.84 8.71 2.82
CA ILE A 38 -2.37 7.79 3.85
C ILE A 38 -1.59 8.59 4.90
N THR A 39 -1.93 8.35 6.17
CA THR A 39 -1.29 8.90 7.36
C THR A 39 -1.00 7.76 8.32
N PRO A 40 -0.20 7.97 9.38
CA PRO A 40 0.01 6.95 10.42
C PRO A 40 -1.31 6.45 11.03
N ALA A 41 -2.27 7.36 11.25
CA ALA A 41 -3.61 6.98 11.73
C ALA A 41 -4.34 6.10 10.71
N LYS A 42 -4.25 6.42 9.41
CA LYS A 42 -4.87 5.61 8.37
C LYS A 42 -4.25 4.22 8.25
N LEU A 43 -2.92 4.10 8.41
CA LEU A 43 -2.25 2.80 8.44
C LEU A 43 -2.80 1.92 9.56
N LYS A 44 -3.04 2.48 10.75
CA LYS A 44 -3.66 1.75 11.85
C LYS A 44 -5.07 1.28 11.49
N GLU A 45 -5.90 2.14 10.87
CA GLU A 45 -7.23 1.75 10.41
C GLU A 45 -7.19 0.62 9.37
N ILE A 46 -6.18 0.63 8.48
CA ILE A 46 -5.97 -0.45 7.51
C ILE A 46 -5.62 -1.75 8.24
N GLU A 47 -4.72 -1.72 9.22
CA GLU A 47 -4.40 -2.91 10.03
C GLU A 47 -5.63 -3.46 10.76
N ASP A 48 -6.41 -2.58 11.41
CA ASP A 48 -7.66 -2.95 12.08
C ASP A 48 -8.68 -3.57 11.12
N PHE A 49 -8.79 -3.02 9.91
CA PHE A 49 -9.63 -3.58 8.85
C PHE A 49 -9.14 -4.95 8.41
N MET A 50 -7.84 -5.12 8.16
CA MET A 50 -7.27 -6.41 7.73
C MET A 50 -7.40 -7.50 8.80
N ARG A 51 -7.37 -7.14 10.09
CA ARG A 51 -7.64 -8.07 11.21
C ARG A 51 -9.11 -8.48 11.32
N SER A 52 -10.03 -7.59 10.93
CA SER A 52 -11.48 -7.79 11.11
C SER A 52 -12.18 -8.35 9.87
N ILE A 53 -11.59 -8.22 8.69
CA ILE A 53 -12.19 -8.70 7.46
C ILE A 53 -12.16 -10.23 7.42
N ASN A 54 -13.33 -10.84 7.20
CA ASN A 54 -13.39 -12.24 6.80
C ASN A 54 -13.19 -12.34 5.28
N PHE A 55 -12.04 -11.86 4.80
CA PHE A 55 -11.67 -11.94 3.40
C PHE A 55 -11.21 -13.37 3.12
N SER A 56 -11.84 -14.02 2.16
CA SER A 56 -11.27 -15.19 1.52
C SER A 56 -10.51 -14.68 0.30
N PRO A 57 -9.18 -14.85 0.23
CA PRO A 57 -8.43 -14.60 -0.99
C PRO A 57 -9.09 -15.34 -2.17
N PRO A 58 -8.89 -14.87 -3.42
CA PRO A 58 -9.28 -15.63 -4.60
C PRO A 58 -8.77 -17.08 -4.50
N ILE A 59 -9.49 -18.04 -5.08
CA ILE A 59 -9.26 -19.49 -4.91
C ILE A 59 -7.80 -19.90 -5.18
N ASP A 60 -7.11 -19.22 -6.08
CA ASP A 60 -5.73 -19.52 -6.48
C ASP A 60 -4.68 -18.59 -5.85
N ALA A 61 -5.08 -17.73 -4.91
CA ALA A 61 -4.18 -16.73 -4.35
C ALA A 61 -3.57 -17.18 -3.03
N ARG A 62 -2.28 -16.93 -2.85
CA ARG A 62 -1.55 -17.32 -1.64
C ARG A 62 -1.84 -16.32 -0.52
N SER A 63 -2.03 -16.80 0.69
CA SER A 63 -2.36 -15.94 1.84
C SER A 63 -1.23 -14.92 2.12
N GLU A 64 0.02 -15.33 1.90
CA GLU A 64 1.23 -14.51 2.01
C GLU A 64 1.19 -13.29 1.08
N ASP A 65 0.50 -13.40 -0.06
CA ASP A 65 0.36 -12.30 -1.00
C ASP A 65 -0.59 -11.20 -0.47
N TYR A 66 -1.31 -11.44 0.63
CA TYR A 66 -2.23 -10.48 1.25
C TYR A 66 -1.89 -10.12 2.69
N PHE A 67 -1.21 -11.00 3.41
CA PHE A 67 -0.87 -10.80 4.83
C PHE A 67 0.63 -10.80 5.09
N GLY A 68 1.45 -11.09 4.07
CA GLY A 68 2.88 -11.34 4.26
C GLY A 68 3.15 -12.70 4.89
N ILE A 69 4.40 -13.15 4.83
CA ILE A 69 4.80 -14.50 5.29
C ILE A 69 4.53 -14.68 6.78
N PHE A 70 4.65 -13.62 7.58
CA PHE A 70 4.48 -13.69 9.03
C PHE A 70 3.02 -13.85 9.48
N PHE A 71 2.06 -13.32 8.73
CA PHE A 71 0.66 -13.28 9.14
C PHE A 71 -0.26 -14.08 8.23
N ALA A 72 0.28 -14.81 7.26
CA ALA A 72 -0.47 -15.67 6.34
C ALA A 72 -1.38 -16.70 7.05
N HIS A 73 -1.00 -17.12 8.27
CA HIS A 73 -1.76 -18.07 9.09
C HIS A 73 -2.26 -17.46 10.42
N GLU A 74 -2.00 -16.17 10.67
CA GLU A 74 -2.38 -15.45 11.89
C GLU A 74 -2.94 -14.06 11.53
N ARG A 75 -3.98 -14.04 10.69
CA ARG A 75 -4.55 -12.79 10.14
C ARG A 75 -5.06 -11.85 11.23
N GLU A 76 -5.54 -12.39 12.33
CA GLU A 76 -6.02 -11.66 13.51
C GLU A 76 -4.91 -10.85 14.19
N ASN A 77 -3.65 -11.22 13.96
CA ASN A 77 -2.47 -10.54 14.48
C ASN A 77 -1.81 -9.62 13.45
N PHE A 78 -2.41 -9.46 12.26
CA PHE A 78 -1.81 -8.69 11.18
C PHE A 78 -1.40 -7.29 11.63
N SER A 79 -0.17 -6.91 11.27
CA SER A 79 0.34 -5.55 11.35
C SER A 79 1.38 -5.37 10.26
N PHE A 80 1.44 -4.19 9.67
CA PHE A 80 2.59 -3.81 8.87
C PHE A 80 3.84 -3.78 9.75
N THR A 81 4.94 -4.32 9.24
CA THR A 81 6.22 -4.19 9.94
C THR A 81 6.63 -2.72 10.03
N PRO A 82 7.51 -2.33 10.96
CA PRO A 82 8.01 -0.96 11.01
C PRO A 82 8.58 -0.48 9.67
N GLY A 83 9.34 -1.34 8.98
CA GLY A 83 9.88 -1.03 7.66
C GLY A 83 8.82 -0.83 6.58
N ASP A 84 7.72 -1.57 6.62
CA ASP A 84 6.59 -1.35 5.71
C ASP A 84 5.95 0.02 5.94
N LYS A 85 5.76 0.39 7.22
CA LYS A 85 5.17 1.68 7.59
C LYS A 85 6.04 2.83 7.09
N ASP A 86 7.35 2.73 7.31
CA ASP A 86 8.32 3.73 6.83
C ASP A 86 8.34 3.79 5.30
N LEU A 87 8.33 2.65 4.61
CA LEU A 87 8.26 2.57 3.16
C LEU A 87 6.99 3.24 2.63
N ILE A 88 5.82 2.89 3.16
CA ILE A 88 4.54 3.43 2.70
C ILE A 88 4.50 4.94 2.92
N LEU A 89 4.86 5.42 4.11
CA LEU A 89 4.84 6.86 4.40
C LEU A 89 5.88 7.63 3.58
N GLY A 90 7.07 7.07 3.37
CA GLY A 90 8.08 7.66 2.49
C GLY A 90 7.58 7.76 1.05
N LEU A 91 6.91 6.73 0.54
CA LEU A 91 6.28 6.75 -0.78
C LEU A 91 5.15 7.79 -0.87
N VAL A 92 4.37 7.96 0.20
CA VAL A 92 3.32 8.98 0.26
C VAL A 92 3.93 10.38 0.08
N ASP A 93 5.03 10.66 0.77
CA ASP A 93 5.72 11.95 0.66
C ASP A 93 6.25 12.18 -0.75
N ARG A 94 6.84 11.16 -1.36
CA ARG A 94 7.24 11.20 -2.77
C ARG A 94 6.09 11.48 -3.72
N VAL A 95 4.95 10.81 -3.55
CA VAL A 95 3.78 11.01 -4.42
C VAL A 95 3.19 12.42 -4.22
N LYS A 96 3.27 13.00 -3.02
CA LYS A 96 2.89 14.41 -2.75
C LYS A 96 3.83 15.39 -3.43
N GLU A 97 5.15 15.20 -3.34
CA GLU A 97 6.15 16.04 -4.03
C GLU A 97 5.89 16.08 -5.54
N TYR A 98 5.60 14.93 -6.16
CA TYR A 98 5.31 14.85 -7.59
C TYR A 98 3.97 15.48 -7.99
N SER A 99 2.98 15.54 -7.09
CA SER A 99 1.73 16.24 -7.37
C SER A 99 1.91 17.74 -7.59
N HIS A 100 2.90 18.34 -6.91
CA HIS A 100 3.29 19.73 -7.15
C HIS A 100 3.98 19.90 -8.51
N ILE A 101 4.75 18.90 -8.95
CA ILE A 101 5.37 18.88 -10.29
C ILE A 101 4.29 18.80 -11.38
N PHE A 102 3.28 17.94 -11.21
CA PHE A 102 2.13 17.88 -12.13
C PHE A 102 1.31 19.18 -12.14
N LYS A 103 1.06 19.81 -10.98
CA LYS A 103 0.42 21.15 -10.93
C LYS A 103 1.21 22.20 -11.70
N LYS A 104 2.54 22.20 -11.59
CA LYS A 104 3.43 23.15 -12.28
C LYS A 104 3.53 22.90 -13.78
N LEU A 105 3.39 21.65 -14.22
CA LEU A 105 3.41 21.26 -15.63
C LEU A 105 2.03 21.38 -16.32
N LEU A 106 0.93 21.39 -15.55
CA LEU A 106 -0.44 21.43 -16.06
C LEU A 106 -1.11 22.82 -15.99
N ASN A 107 -0.38 23.89 -15.66
CA ASN A 107 -0.88 25.28 -15.62
C ASN A 107 -2.27 25.41 -14.96
N TYR A 108 -2.34 25.13 -13.65
CA TYR A 108 -3.34 25.73 -12.77
C TYR A 108 -2.68 26.72 -11.83
#